data_AF-A0A931ZN48-F1
#
_entry.id   AF-A0A931ZN48-F1
#
_cell.length_a   1.000
_cell.length_b   1.000
_cell.length_c   1.000
_cell.angle_alpha   90.00
_cell.angle_beta   90.00
_cell.angle_gamma   90.00
#
_symmetry.space_group_name_H-M   'P 1'
#
loop_
_entity.id
_entity.type
_entity.pdbx_description
1 polymer ?
#
loop_
_entity_poly.entity_id
_entity_poly.type
_entity_poly.pdbx_seq_one_letter_code
_entity_poly.pdbx_strand_id
1 'polypeptide(L)'
;MVEQVDTRNQGTFVTRGIWPVEEAEAFRQIAEGFNISVKVLGKEGEGYTHIVRNKVTGEDRPSQKVIPEGSVYLQLACAPGQDLGPFYEKAQEILGNSRRKV
;
A
#
# COMPACT_ATOMS: atom_id res chain seq x y z
N MET A 1 5.57 -7.27 -2.38
CA MET A 1 6.53 -6.32 -1.79
C MET A 1 5.80 -5.01 -1.59
N VAL A 2 5.66 -4.51 -0.36
CA VAL A 2 4.91 -3.26 -0.08
C VAL A 2 5.90 -2.10 -0.20
N GLU A 3 5.87 -1.36 -1.31
CA GLU A 3 6.67 -0.14 -1.48
C GLU A 3 5.90 1.05 -0.90
N GLN A 4 6.17 1.39 0.36
CA GLN A 4 5.57 2.53 1.06
C GLN A 4 6.06 3.84 0.42
N VAL A 5 5.18 4.51 -0.32
CA VAL A 5 5.42 5.88 -0.83
C VAL A 5 4.66 6.85 0.07
N ASP A 6 5.38 7.50 0.98
CA ASP A 6 4.85 8.53 1.89
C ASP A 6 4.66 9.84 1.11
N THR A 7 3.42 10.18 0.80
CA THR A 7 3.09 11.52 0.28
C THR A 7 2.23 12.24 1.29
N ARG A 8 2.83 13.15 2.07
CA ARG A 8 2.10 14.11 2.90
C ARG A 8 1.25 14.99 1.99
N ASN A 9 -0.06 14.76 1.97
CA ASN A 9 -0.99 15.65 1.32
C ASN A 9 -1.98 16.17 2.38
N GLN A 10 -1.90 17.46 2.69
CA GLN A 10 -2.93 18.22 3.43
C GLN A 10 -3.50 17.54 4.69
N GLY A 11 -2.63 17.03 5.57
CA GLY A 11 -3.07 16.48 6.85
C GLY A 11 -3.58 15.04 6.81
N THR A 12 -3.40 14.30 5.71
CA THR A 12 -3.72 12.87 5.66
C THR A 12 -2.42 12.10 5.38
N PHE A 13 -2.08 11.12 6.21
CA PHE A 13 -0.97 10.22 5.92
C PHE A 13 -1.42 9.24 4.85
N VAL A 14 -0.60 9.12 3.81
CA VAL A 14 -0.92 8.29 2.65
C VAL A 14 0.18 7.28 2.47
N THR A 15 -0.15 5.99 2.59
CA THR A 15 0.72 4.91 2.12
C THR A 15 0.14 4.30 0.86
N ARG A 16 1.00 3.80 -0.02
CA ARG A 16 0.61 3.13 -1.26
C ARG A 16 1.33 1.79 -1.37
N GLY A 17 0.77 0.85 -2.12
CA GLY A 17 1.42 -0.44 -2.33
C GLY A 17 0.64 -1.35 -3.27
N ILE A 18 1.33 -2.36 -3.81
CA ILE A 18 0.71 -3.41 -4.61
C ILE A 18 0.27 -4.55 -3.70
N TRP A 19 -0.97 -4.99 -3.89
CA TRP A 19 -1.61 -6.07 -3.14
C TRP A 19 -2.25 -7.08 -4.08
N PRO A 20 -2.23 -8.38 -3.77
CA PRO A 20 -3.04 -9.36 -4.48
C PRO A 20 -4.53 -8.98 -4.42
N VAL A 21 -5.27 -9.18 -5.51
CA VAL A 21 -6.71 -8.89 -5.58
C VAL A 21 -7.48 -9.63 -4.48
N GLU A 22 -7.12 -10.89 -4.22
CA GLU A 22 -7.74 -11.73 -3.19
C GLU A 22 -7.51 -11.20 -1.77
N GLU A 23 -6.37 -10.53 -1.53
CA GLU A 23 -6.04 -9.92 -0.24
C GLU A 23 -6.60 -8.49 -0.11
N ALA A 24 -6.84 -7.80 -1.23
CA ALA A 24 -7.25 -6.40 -1.25
C ALA A 24 -8.61 -6.17 -0.57
N GLU A 25 -9.56 -7.09 -0.71
CA GLU A 25 -10.87 -7.01 -0.07
C GLU A 25 -10.77 -7.19 1.45
N ALA A 26 -10.01 -8.20 1.90
CA ALA A 26 -9.75 -8.40 3.32
C ALA A 26 -9.00 -7.21 3.94
N PHE A 27 -8.03 -6.66 3.20
CA PHE A 27 -7.28 -5.48 3.63
C PHE A 27 -8.18 -4.25 3.77
N ARG A 28 -9.16 -4.08 2.87
CA ARG A 28 -10.18 -3.02 2.95
C ARG A 28 -11.07 -3.19 4.19
N GLN A 29 -11.55 -4.40 4.47
CA GLN A 29 -12.37 -4.67 5.65
C GLN A 29 -11.61 -4.39 6.96
N ILE A 30 -10.33 -4.77 7.02
CA ILE A 30 -9.47 -4.44 8.16
C ILE A 30 -9.34 -2.92 8.29
N ALA A 31 -9.03 -2.22 7.19
CA ALA A 31 -8.85 -0.77 7.18
C ALA A 31 -10.10 0.00 7.64
N GLU A 32 -11.30 -0.43 7.25
CA GLU A 32 -12.55 0.14 7.73
C GLU A 32 -12.68 0.05 9.26
N GLY A 33 -12.25 -1.06 9.86
CA GLY A 33 -12.20 -1.24 11.32
C GLY A 33 -11.23 -0.31 12.05
N PHE A 34 -10.28 0.31 11.34
CA PHE A 34 -9.32 1.28 11.87
C PHE A 34 -9.60 2.72 11.41
N ASN A 35 -10.77 2.99 10.81
CA ASN A 35 -11.09 4.30 10.23
C ASN A 35 -10.07 4.75 9.16
N ILE A 36 -9.47 3.80 8.45
CA ILE A 36 -8.53 4.02 7.36
C ILE A 36 -9.30 3.90 6.04
N SER A 37 -9.21 4.94 5.21
CA SER A 37 -9.81 4.93 3.88
C SER A 37 -8.90 4.22 2.88
N VAL A 38 -9.43 3.24 2.15
CA VAL A 38 -8.71 2.54 1.08
C VAL A 38 -9.22 2.98 -0.28
N LYS A 39 -8.30 3.32 -1.19
CA LYS A 39 -8.60 3.66 -2.58
C LYS A 39 -7.77 2.80 -3.52
N VAL A 40 -8.44 2.16 -4.49
CA VAL A 40 -7.75 1.51 -5.60
C VAL A 40 -7.27 2.60 -6.56
N LEU A 41 -5.97 2.66 -6.79
CA LEU A 41 -5.31 3.59 -7.71
C LEU A 41 -5.06 3.01 -9.09
N GLY A 42 -4.99 1.69 -9.20
CA GLY A 42 -4.83 1.00 -10.47
C GLY A 42 -5.04 -0.50 -10.34
N LYS A 43 -5.24 -1.15 -11.48
CA LYS A 43 -5.50 -2.59 -11.60
C LYS A 43 -4.38 -3.31 -12.34
N GLU A 44 -4.41 -4.64 -12.31
CA GLU A 44 -3.48 -5.46 -13.08
C GLU A 44 -3.33 -4.99 -14.53
N GLY A 45 -2.10 -5.02 -15.04
CA GLY A 45 -1.75 -4.55 -16.38
C GLY A 45 -1.64 -3.03 -16.53
N GLU A 46 -2.12 -2.23 -15.56
CA GLU A 46 -1.96 -0.78 -15.60
C GLU A 46 -0.56 -0.34 -15.14
N GLY A 47 -0.06 0.74 -15.75
CA GLY A 47 1.19 1.37 -15.33
C GLY A 47 0.99 2.29 -14.13
N TYR A 48 1.90 2.25 -13.16
CA TYR A 48 1.98 3.20 -12.06
C TYR A 48 3.37 3.83 -11.98
N THR A 49 3.40 5.07 -11.53
CA THR A 49 4.67 5.79 -11.27
C THR A 49 4.94 5.79 -9.78
N HIS A 50 6.16 5.39 -9.39
CA HIS A 50 6.67 5.50 -8.03
C HIS A 50 8.00 6.24 -8.04
N ILE A 51 8.31 6.90 -6.91
CA ILE A 51 9.59 7.59 -6.74
C ILE A 51 10.61 6.58 -6.22
N VAL A 52 11.71 6.41 -6.94
CA VAL A 52 12.86 5.64 -6.48
C VAL A 52 13.91 6.60 -5.99
N ARG A 53 14.28 6.48 -4.72
CA ARG A 53 15.41 7.23 -4.15
C ARG A 53 16.71 6.49 -4.40
N ASN A 54 17.65 7.14 -5.08
CA ASN A 54 18.99 6.61 -5.24
C ASN A 54 19.70 6.60 -3.88
N LYS A 55 20.09 5.41 -3.40
CA LYS A 55 20.75 5.26 -2.09
C LYS A 55 22.15 5.88 -2.02
N VAL A 56 22.79 6.12 -3.17
CA VAL A 56 24.15 6.68 -3.26
C VAL A 56 24.09 8.20 -3.42
N THR A 57 23.27 8.71 -4.34
CA THR A 57 23.21 10.15 -4.64
C THR A 57 22.12 10.88 -3.85
N GLY A 58 21.20 10.16 -3.23
CA GLY A 58 20.06 10.72 -2.52
C GLY A 58 18.97 11.30 -3.43
N GLU A 59 19.17 11.28 -4.74
CA GLU A 59 18.25 11.82 -5.74
C GLU A 59 17.00 10.95 -5.89
N ASP A 60 15.85 11.62 -5.95
CA ASP A 60 14.56 11.01 -6.25
C ASP A 60 14.33 11.02 -7.76
N ARG A 61 14.04 9.85 -8.35
CA ARG A 61 13.70 9.72 -9.77
C ARG A 61 12.36 9.01 -9.94
N PRO A 62 11.45 9.51 -10.80
CA PRO A 62 10.23 8.79 -11.11
C PRO A 62 10.58 7.53 -11.92
N SER A 63 9.96 6.41 -11.55
CA SER A 63 10.09 5.12 -12.23
C SER A 63 8.70 4.56 -12.49
N GLN A 64 8.49 4.12 -13.74
CA GLN A 64 7.24 3.52 -14.17
C GLN A 64 7.34 2.00 -14.03
N LYS A 65 6.36 1.40 -13.36
CA LYS A 65 6.21 -0.05 -13.22
C LYS A 65 4.81 -0.45 -13.68
N VAL A 66 4.64 -1.72 -13.99
CA VAL A 66 3.33 -2.31 -14.31
C VAL A 66 2.83 -3.06 -13.08
N ILE A 67 1.52 -2.96 -12.83
CA ILE A 67 0.87 -3.73 -11.77
C ILE A 67 0.81 -5.20 -12.23
N PRO A 68 1.41 -6.14 -11.47
CA PRO A 68 1.40 -7.55 -11.83
C PRO A 68 -0.02 -8.11 -11.99
N GLU A 69 -0.17 -9.16 -12.79
CA GLU A 69 -1.42 -9.92 -12.87
C GLU A 69 -1.86 -10.41 -11.48
N GLY A 70 -3.18 -10.42 -11.27
CA GLY A 70 -3.79 -10.76 -10.00
C GLY A 70 -3.52 -9.76 -8.87
N SER A 71 -3.04 -8.56 -9.18
CA SER A 71 -2.73 -7.52 -8.20
C SER A 71 -3.42 -6.18 -8.48
N VAL A 72 -3.55 -5.36 -7.44
CA VAL A 72 -4.07 -3.99 -7.48
C VAL A 72 -3.11 -3.04 -6.77
N TYR A 73 -3.06 -1.80 -7.23
CA TYR A 73 -2.33 -0.73 -6.56
C TYR A 73 -3.29 0.00 -5.63
N LEU A 74 -3.04 -0.05 -4.33
CA LEU A 74 -3.88 0.55 -3.30
C LEU A 74 -3.21 1.79 -2.69
N GLN A 75 -4.04 2.73 -2.28
CA GLN A 75 -3.71 3.86 -1.45
C GLN A 75 -4.51 3.78 -0.16
N LEU A 76 -3.82 3.84 0.98
CA LEU A 76 -4.43 4.00 2.28
C LEU A 76 -4.30 5.46 2.69
N ALA A 77 -5.39 6.03 3.19
CA ALA A 77 -5.47 7.37 3.70
C ALA A 77 -5.96 7.30 5.16
N CYS A 78 -5.16 7.81 6.09
CA CYS A 78 -5.49 7.84 7.51
C CYS A 78 -5.35 9.26 8.09
N ALA A 79 -6.00 9.48 9.23
CA ALA A 79 -5.98 10.77 9.91
C ALA A 79 -4.54 11.15 10.34
N PRO A 80 -4.22 12.45 10.44
CA PRO A 80 -2.89 12.89 10.86
C PRO A 80 -2.63 12.46 12.30
N GLY A 81 -1.50 11.80 12.54
CA GLY A 81 -1.13 11.31 13.87
C GLY A 81 -1.83 10.00 14.28
N GLN A 82 -2.60 9.38 13.39
CA GLN A 82 -3.15 8.06 13.63
C GLN A 82 -2.04 7.01 13.65
N ASP A 83 -1.99 6.22 14.72
CA ASP A 83 -1.07 5.09 14.82
C ASP A 83 -1.53 3.96 13.88
N LEU A 84 -0.69 3.65 12.90
CA LEU A 84 -0.92 2.57 11.94
C LEU A 84 -0.32 1.23 12.40
N GLY A 85 0.43 1.19 13.50
CA GLY A 85 1.03 -0.03 14.04
C GLY A 85 0.00 -1.16 14.20
N PRO A 86 -1.09 -0.96 14.96
CA PRO A 86 -2.13 -1.98 15.17
C PRO A 86 -2.80 -2.46 13.88
N PHE A 87 -2.95 -1.56 12.90
CA PHE A 87 -3.49 -1.90 11.59
C PHE A 87 -2.54 -2.85 10.83
N TYR A 88 -1.25 -2.53 10.78
CA TYR A 88 -0.27 -3.38 10.10
C TYR A 88 -0.07 -4.71 10.80
N GLU A 89 -0.08 -4.77 12.13
CA GLU A 89 -0.02 -6.03 12.88
C GLU A 89 -1.19 -6.94 12.53
N LYS A 90 -2.41 -6.39 12.51
CA LYS A 90 -3.62 -7.14 12.18
C LYS A 90 -3.65 -7.57 10.70
N ALA A 91 -3.22 -6.68 9.80
CA ALA A 91 -3.06 -7.03 8.39
C ALA A 91 -2.02 -8.13 8.20
N GLN A 92 -0.90 -8.10 8.94
CA GLN A 92 0.12 -9.13 8.89
C GLN A 92 -0.33 -10.45 9.52
N GLU A 93 -1.14 -10.43 10.58
CA GLU A 93 -1.71 -11.64 11.17
C GLU A 93 -2.68 -12.32 10.20
N ILE A 94 -3.57 -11.54 9.57
CA ILE A 94 -4.61 -12.08 8.69
C ILE A 94 -4.04 -12.46 7.32
N LEU A 95 -3.14 -11.64 6.76
CA LEU A 95 -2.62 -11.82 5.39
C LEU A 95 -1.22 -12.47 5.38
N GLY A 96 -0.38 -12.23 6.39
CA GLY A 96 0.94 -12.86 6.50
C GLY A 96 0.86 -14.36 6.79
N ASN A 97 -0.24 -14.84 7.39
CA ASN A 97 -0.53 -16.27 7.49
C ASN A 97 -0.88 -16.91 6.12
N SER A 98 -1.31 -16.14 5.11
CA SER A 98 -1.48 -16.65 3.74
C SER A 98 -0.15 -16.94 3.04
N ARG A 99 0.97 -16.29 3.45
CA ARG A 99 2.30 -16.50 2.85
C ARG A 99 3.13 -17.61 3.51
N ARG A 100 2.69 -18.19 4.63
CA ARG A 100 3.38 -19.30 5.33
C ARG A 100 2.87 -20.69 4.94
N LYS A 101 1.95 -20.80 3.98
CA LYS A 101 1.42 -22.08 3.47
C LYS A 101 2.00 -22.51 2.12
N VAL A 102 3.23 -22.08 1.79
CA VAL A 102 3.98 -22.57 0.62
C VAL A 102 5.29 -23.17 1.06
#